data_AF-U5WBG9-F1
#
_entry.id   AF-U5WBG9-F1
#
_cell.length_a   1.000
_cell.length_b   1.000
_cell.length_c   1.000
_cell.angle_alpha   90.00
_cell.angle_beta   90.00
_cell.angle_gamma   90.00
#
_symmetry.space_group_name_H-M   'P 1'
#
loop_
_entity.id
_entity.type
_entity.pdbx_description
1 polymer ?
#
loop_
_entity_poly.entity_id
_entity_poly.type
_entity_poly.pdbx_seq_one_letter_code
_entity_poly.pdbx_strand_id
1 'polypeptide(L)'
;MADEWRAAWITALDELEADVDAVERMITQEHRNQELAEATPWAPPEGIGPIPLDLRPRADYILTRQLEVAQAAAIAMTANRRQTAFAARVEVGTAGKGIPTYIDCAM
;
A
#
# COMPACT_ATOMS: atom_id res chain seq x y z
N MET A 1 -5.21 -8.70 36.42
CA MET A 1 -5.29 -9.92 35.61
C MET A 1 -6.24 -9.80 34.41
N ALA A 2 -7.58 -9.85 34.56
CA ALA A 2 -8.50 -9.77 33.41
C ALA A 2 -8.48 -8.39 32.71
N ASP A 3 -8.25 -7.32 33.48
CA ASP A 3 -8.14 -5.96 32.96
C ASP A 3 -6.80 -5.72 32.22
N GLU A 4 -5.69 -6.24 32.75
CA GLU A 4 -4.37 -6.19 32.09
C GLU A 4 -4.34 -6.99 30.79
N TRP A 5 -4.98 -8.17 30.79
CA TRP A 5 -5.17 -8.99 29.58
C TRP A 5 -5.93 -8.22 28.49
N ARG A 6 -7.02 -7.56 28.87
CA ARG A 6 -7.82 -6.71 27.99
C ARG A 6 -7.00 -5.50 27.48
N ALA A 7 -6.27 -4.82 28.36
CA ALA A 7 -5.45 -3.68 28.02
C ALA A 7 -4.32 -4.05 27.04
N ALA A 8 -3.72 -5.24 27.20
CA ALA A 8 -2.73 -5.75 26.26
C ALA A 8 -3.33 -6.00 24.87
N TRP A 9 -4.54 -6.56 24.79
CA TRP A 9 -5.26 -6.71 23.53
C TRP A 9 -5.63 -5.37 22.88
N ILE A 10 -6.04 -4.38 23.68
CA ILE A 10 -6.31 -3.03 23.17
C ILE A 10 -5.04 -2.44 22.56
N THR A 11 -3.92 -2.50 23.28
CA THR A 11 -2.62 -1.98 22.82
C THR A 11 -2.20 -2.65 21.51
N ALA A 12 -2.30 -3.97 21.42
CA ALA A 12 -1.97 -4.71 20.20
C ALA A 12 -2.86 -4.35 19.01
N LEU A 13 -4.15 -4.09 19.24
CA LEU A 13 -5.07 -3.64 18.19
C LEU A 13 -4.84 -2.18 17.80
N ASP A 14 -4.43 -1.31 18.73
CA ASP A 14 -4.08 0.09 18.47
C ASP A 14 -2.83 0.18 17.58
N GLU A 15 -1.79 -0.62 17.87
CA GLU A 15 -0.59 -0.73 17.03
C GLU A 15 -0.95 -1.21 15.62
N LEU A 16 -1.77 -2.26 15.51
CA LEU A 16 -2.21 -2.79 14.22
C LEU A 16 -3.01 -1.76 13.40
N GLU A 17 -3.87 -0.98 14.06
CA GLU A 17 -4.66 0.07 13.42
C GLU A 17 -3.77 1.21 12.92
N ALA A 18 -2.76 1.61 13.70
CA ALA A 18 -1.77 2.62 13.28
C ALA A 18 -0.95 2.18 12.06
N ASP A 19 -0.59 0.90 11.98
CA ASP A 19 0.10 0.34 10.82
C ASP A 19 -0.79 0.36 9.56
N VAL A 20 -2.07 0.01 9.69
CA VAL A 20 -3.03 0.07 8.57
C VAL A 20 -3.22 1.51 8.09
N ASP A 21 -3.39 2.47 9.01
CA ASP A 21 -3.47 3.90 8.69
C ASP A 21 -2.22 4.40 7.97
N ALA A 22 -1.04 3.93 8.36
CA ALA A 22 0.21 4.27 7.70
C ALA A 22 0.19 3.80 6.24
N VAL A 23 -0.17 2.54 5.99
CA VAL A 23 -0.21 1.97 4.62
C VAL A 23 -1.29 2.64 3.76
N GLU A 24 -2.49 2.89 4.29
CA GLU A 24 -3.57 3.60 3.58
C GLU A 24 -3.14 5.00 3.12
N ARG A 25 -2.46 5.74 4.01
CA ARG A 25 -1.90 7.05 3.70
C ARG A 25 -0.81 6.97 2.64
N MET A 26 -0.04 5.89 2.59
CA MET A 26 1.01 5.70 1.58
C MET A 26 0.42 5.46 0.20
N ILE A 27 -0.56 4.57 0.08
CA ILE A 27 -1.27 4.32 -1.18
C ILE A 27 -1.94 5.60 -1.70
N THR A 28 -2.54 6.38 -0.80
CA THR A 28 -3.19 7.65 -1.19
C THR A 28 -2.18 8.74 -1.56
N GLN A 29 -0.98 8.72 -0.97
CA GLN A 29 0.08 9.72 -1.21
C GLN A 29 1.16 9.26 -2.20
N GLU A 30 0.89 8.25 -3.04
CA GLU A 30 1.83 7.54 -3.93
C GLU A 30 2.77 8.43 -4.78
N HIS A 31 2.47 9.71 -4.96
CA HIS A 31 3.34 10.68 -5.64
C HIS A 31 4.48 11.26 -4.79
N ARG A 32 4.48 11.06 -3.46
CA ARG A 32 5.60 11.50 -2.60
C ARG A 32 6.58 10.34 -2.50
N ASN A 33 7.76 10.55 -3.06
CA ASN A 33 8.90 9.63 -3.11
C ASN A 33 9.45 9.33 -1.69
N GLN A 34 8.64 8.73 -0.82
CA GLN A 34 9.01 8.34 0.53
C GLN A 34 9.66 6.96 0.47
N GLU A 35 10.89 6.85 0.96
CA GLU A 35 11.52 5.55 1.20
C GLU A 35 10.64 4.76 2.17
N LEU A 36 10.17 3.60 1.70
CA LEU A 36 9.39 2.67 2.50
C LEU A 36 10.31 2.01 3.53
N ALA A 37 9.97 2.14 4.82
CA ALA A 37 10.49 1.21 5.81
C ALA A 37 10.01 -0.21 5.47
N GLU A 38 10.87 -1.20 5.63
CA GLU A 38 10.47 -2.61 5.48
C GLU A 38 9.34 -2.93 6.46
N ALA A 39 8.21 -3.39 5.93
CA ALA A 39 7.07 -3.77 6.74
C ALA A 39 7.44 -4.99 7.59
N THR A 40 7.40 -4.85 8.92
CA THR A 40 7.58 -5.98 9.84
C THR A 40 6.27 -6.79 9.86
N PRO A 41 6.29 -8.11 9.58
CA PRO A 41 5.07 -8.92 9.63
C PRO A 41 4.46 -8.90 11.03
N TRP A 42 3.19 -8.49 11.13
CA TRP A 42 2.49 -8.49 12.41
C TRP A 42 2.31 -9.92 12.92
N ALA A 43 2.70 -10.15 14.18
CA ALA A 43 2.50 -11.41 14.88
C ALA A 43 1.57 -11.16 16.08
N PRO A 44 0.58 -12.04 16.33
CA PRO A 44 -0.27 -11.92 17.50
C PRO A 44 0.62 -12.05 18.76
N PRO A 45 0.44 -11.17 19.75
CA PRO A 45 1.35 -11.16 20.87
C PRO A 45 1.17 -12.42 21.75
N GLU A 46 2.28 -13.07 22.08
CA GLU A 46 2.31 -14.38 22.71
C GLU A 46 1.91 -14.33 24.19
N GLY A 47 1.24 -15.37 24.67
CA GLY A 47 0.92 -15.53 26.09
C GLY A 47 -0.25 -14.69 26.61
N ILE A 48 -0.92 -13.91 25.74
CA ILE A 48 -2.02 -13.03 26.15
C ILE A 48 -3.41 -13.64 25.94
N GLY A 49 -3.54 -14.97 25.95
CA GLY A 49 -4.83 -15.67 25.86
C GLY A 49 -5.65 -15.35 24.60
N PRO A 50 -6.91 -15.81 24.51
CA PRO A 50 -7.79 -15.50 23.38
C PRO A 50 -8.15 -14.00 23.35
N ILE A 51 -8.73 -13.52 22.25
CA ILE A 51 -9.27 -12.15 22.20
C ILE A 51 -10.56 -12.03 23.02
N PRO A 52 -10.75 -10.95 23.80
CA PRO A 52 -12.03 -10.64 24.45
C PRO A 52 -13.18 -10.50 23.44
N LEU A 53 -14.36 -11.06 23.76
CA LEU A 53 -15.49 -11.10 22.83
C LEU A 53 -16.00 -9.72 22.41
N ASP A 54 -15.85 -8.72 23.27
CA ASP A 54 -16.25 -7.34 22.99
C ASP A 54 -15.28 -6.60 22.04
N LEU A 55 -14.02 -7.06 21.95
CA LEU A 55 -13.03 -6.54 20.99
C LEU A 55 -13.11 -7.23 19.63
N ARG A 56 -13.88 -8.32 19.53
CA ARG A 56 -14.04 -9.08 18.27
C ARG A 56 -14.57 -8.23 17.11
N PRO A 57 -15.60 -7.37 17.27
CA PRO A 57 -16.06 -6.52 16.18
C PRO A 57 -14.99 -5.53 15.72
N ARG A 58 -14.15 -5.02 16.64
CA ARG A 58 -13.04 -4.13 16.31
C ARG A 58 -11.97 -4.85 15.50
N ALA A 59 -11.59 -6.06 15.91
CA ALA A 59 -10.62 -6.87 15.18
C ALA A 59 -11.10 -7.23 13.77
N ASP A 60 -12.39 -7.56 13.61
CA ASP A 60 -12.99 -7.86 12.32
C ASP A 60 -13.01 -6.65 11.37
N TYR A 61 -13.28 -5.46 11.93
CA TYR A 61 -13.18 -4.20 11.19
C TYR A 61 -11.75 -3.93 10.69
N ILE A 62 -10.75 -4.10 11.56
CA ILE A 62 -9.34 -3.94 11.18
C ILE A 62 -8.95 -4.95 10.09
N LEU A 63 -9.37 -6.21 10.22
CA LEU A 63 -9.10 -7.24 9.22
C LEU A 63 -9.72 -6.90 7.86
N THR A 64 -10.95 -6.40 7.85
CA THR A 64 -11.63 -5.98 6.61
C THR A 64 -10.84 -4.88 5.91
N ARG A 65 -10.42 -3.85 6.64
CA ARG A 65 -9.57 -2.77 6.10
C ARG A 65 -8.24 -3.30 5.56
N GLN A 66 -7.59 -4.23 6.26
CA GLN A 66 -6.35 -4.85 5.78
C GLN A 66 -6.52 -5.54 4.43
N LEU A 67 -7.64 -6.23 4.22
CA LEU A 67 -7.93 -6.88 2.94
C LEU A 67 -8.19 -5.88 1.82
N GLU A 68 -8.92 -4.79 2.12
CA GLU A 68 -9.17 -3.69 1.17
C GLU A 68 -7.86 -3.00 0.77
N VAL A 69 -6.99 -2.72 1.73
CA VAL A 69 -5.66 -2.13 1.53
C VAL A 69 -4.76 -3.05 0.71
N ALA A 70 -4.73 -4.34 1.03
CA ALA A 70 -3.94 -5.32 0.28
C ALA A 70 -4.41 -5.42 -1.19
N GLN A 71 -5.73 -5.35 -1.41
CA GLN A 71 -6.30 -5.31 -2.76
C GLN A 71 -5.90 -4.03 -3.49
N ALA A 72 -6.03 -2.86 -2.85
CA ALA A 72 -5.65 -1.57 -3.43
C ALA A 72 -4.15 -1.53 -3.78
N ALA A 73 -3.28 -2.03 -2.90
CA ALA A 73 -1.85 -2.14 -3.13
C ALA A 73 -1.52 -3.03 -4.34
N ALA A 74 -2.17 -4.17 -4.48
CA ALA A 74 -1.97 -5.06 -5.63
C ALA A 74 -2.39 -4.40 -6.96
N ILE A 75 -3.48 -3.63 -6.95
CA ILE A 75 -3.95 -2.86 -8.11
C ILE A 75 -2.94 -1.77 -8.46
N ALA A 76 -2.49 -0.99 -7.48
CA ALA A 76 -1.49 0.07 -7.64
C ALA A 76 -0.17 -0.48 -8.21
N MET A 77 0.34 -1.57 -7.65
CA MET A 77 1.56 -2.24 -8.14
C MET A 77 1.42 -2.69 -9.61
N THR A 78 0.26 -3.21 -9.99
CA THR A 78 -0.02 -3.62 -11.38
C THR A 78 -0.08 -2.43 -12.33
N ALA A 79 -0.69 -1.31 -11.91
CA ALA A 79 -0.74 -0.08 -12.68
C ALA A 79 0.66 0.54 -12.87
N ASN A 80 1.47 0.59 -11.80
CA ASN A 80 2.85 1.08 -11.82
C ASN A 80 3.71 0.27 -12.81
N ARG A 81 3.64 -1.07 -12.76
CA ARG A 81 4.34 -1.94 -13.73
C ARG A 81 3.98 -1.65 -15.19
N ARG A 82 2.71 -1.36 -15.48
CA ARG A 82 2.25 -0.99 -16.84
C ARG A 82 2.81 0.38 -17.27
N GLN A 83 2.88 1.33 -16.35
CA GLN A 83 3.49 2.65 -16.60
C GLN A 83 4.99 2.53 -16.85
N THR A 84 5.73 1.75 -16.06
CA THR A 84 7.16 1.47 -16.29
C THR A 84 7.39 0.81 -17.64
N ALA A 85 6.56 -0.19 -18.00
CA ALA A 85 6.65 -0.85 -19.30
C ALA A 85 6.36 0.12 -20.47
N PHE A 86 5.41 1.04 -20.30
CA PHE A 86 5.14 2.08 -21.30
C PHE A 86 6.27 3.09 -21.40
N ALA A 87 6.79 3.58 -20.27
CA ALA A 87 7.91 4.51 -20.21
C ALA A 87 9.16 3.93 -20.88
N ALA A 88 9.50 2.66 -20.58
CA ALA A 88 10.60 1.96 -21.23
C ALA A 88 10.41 1.83 -22.75
N ARG A 89 9.17 1.59 -23.22
CA ARG A 89 8.86 1.54 -24.67
C ARG A 89 8.96 2.92 -25.32
N VAL A 90 8.56 3.98 -24.62
CA VAL A 90 8.72 5.35 -25.10
C VAL A 90 10.19 5.71 -25.20
N GLU A 91 11.00 5.49 -24.15
CA GLU A 91 12.45 5.74 -24.16
C GLU A 91 13.17 5.02 -25.31
N VAL A 92 12.89 3.72 -25.50
CA VAL A 92 13.45 2.93 -26.62
C VAL A 92 12.93 3.40 -27.98
N GLY A 93 11.71 3.92 -28.05
CA GLY A 93 11.11 4.49 -29.27
C GLY A 93 11.58 5.90 -29.63
N THR A 94 12.30 6.62 -28.75
CA THR A 94 12.77 8.00 -29.04
C THR A 94 14.09 8.06 -29.81
N ALA A 95 14.86 6.96 -29.87
CA ALA A 95 16.17 6.92 -30.52
C ALA A 95 16.15 7.06 -32.06
N GLY A 96 14.98 7.34 -32.65
CA GLY A 96 14.81 7.53 -34.09
C GLY A 96 13.56 8.32 -34.46
N LYS A 97 13.07 9.22 -33.61
CA LYS A 97 11.93 10.08 -33.96
C LYS A 97 12.38 11.09 -35.01
N GLY A 98 12.20 10.69 -36.28
CA GLY A 98 12.45 11.50 -37.46
C GLY A 98 11.91 12.90 -37.27
N ILE A 99 12.83 13.87 -37.31
CA ILE A 99 12.55 15.29 -37.19
C ILE A 99 11.59 15.62 -38.35
N PRO A 100 10.36 16.08 -38.10
CA PRO A 100 9.43 16.39 -39.18
C PRO A 100 10.01 17.54 -40.00
N THR A 101 10.50 17.21 -41.19
CA THR A 101 11.09 18.19 -42.12
C THR A 101 10.00 18.59 -43.10
N TYR A 102 9.59 19.85 -43.04
CA TYR A 102 8.61 20.41 -43.96
C TYR A 102 9.32 20.76 -45.27
N ILE A 103 8.96 20.08 -46.37
CA ILE A 103 9.42 20.47 -47.71
C ILE A 103 8.35 21.38 -48.30
N ASP A 104 8.71 22.65 -48.49
CA ASP A 104 7.91 23.62 -49.22
C ASP A 104 8.06 23.34 -50.72
N CYS A 105 7.01 22.78 -51.32
CA CYS A 105 6.93 22.63 -52.76
C CYS A 105 6.32 23.90 -53.35
N ALA A 106 7.15 24.91 -53.64
CA ALA A 106 6.79 26.01 -54.51
C ALA A 106 6.92 25.56 -55.99
N MET A 107 5.89 25.87 -56.76
CA MET A 107 5.62 25.42 -58.15
C MET A 107 6.52 26.08 -59.20
#